data_AF-A0A2E8WJD0-F1
#
_entry.id   AF-A0A2E8WJD0-F1
#
_cell.length_a   1.000
_cell.length_b   1.000
_cell.length_c   1.000
_cell.angle_alpha   90.00
_cell.angle_beta   90.00
_cell.angle_gamma   90.00
#
_symmetry.space_group_name_H-M   'P 1'
#
loop_
_entity.id
_entity.type
_entity.pdbx_description
1 polymer ?
#
loop_
_entity_poly.entity_id
_entity_poly.type
_entity_poly.pdbx_seq_one_letter_code
_entity_poly.pdbx_strand_id
1 'polypeptide(L)'
;MYAGVIPKAQVWRYETDGAWTLMNSLASRPDYSVDETASWCRVPTMAAFQNRLFAATGSCISRSIDVDPDETLGRVYSSELGQVVSHDHDIGGAWTHLAAVRQGKELRLYVNGACSAVSKSPAGHTFDLTNAQPLTIGSGAQGSFAGCIADLRLYRGALPVERVKTTAHP
;
A
#
# COMPACT_ATOMS: atom_id res chain seq x y z
N MET A 1 -2.84 -4.95 8.25
CA MET A 1 -4.02 -5.27 7.41
C MET A 1 -4.91 -4.04 7.31
N TYR A 2 -5.63 -3.85 6.22
CA TYR A 2 -6.64 -2.79 6.08
C TYR A 2 -8.01 -3.42 5.82
N ALA A 3 -9.06 -2.83 6.38
CA ALA A 3 -10.43 -3.29 6.22
C ALA A 3 -11.35 -2.13 5.84
N GLY A 4 -12.06 -2.31 4.74
CA GLY A 4 -13.20 -1.48 4.35
C GLY A 4 -14.47 -2.10 4.94
N VAL A 5 -15.29 -1.31 5.61
CA VAL A 5 -16.44 -1.84 6.37
C VAL A 5 -17.74 -1.13 6.05
N ILE A 6 -18.83 -1.85 6.27
CA ILE A 6 -20.20 -1.33 6.42
C ILE A 6 -20.45 -0.99 7.90
N PRO A 7 -21.42 -0.12 8.23
CA PRO A 7 -22.36 0.56 7.33
C PRO A 7 -21.95 1.99 6.94
N LYS A 8 -20.77 2.45 7.36
CA LYS A 8 -20.36 3.86 7.24
C LYS A 8 -19.23 4.09 6.23
N ALA A 9 -19.00 3.15 5.31
CA ALA A 9 -17.87 3.20 4.37
C ALA A 9 -16.54 3.58 5.03
N GLN A 10 -16.26 3.01 6.20
CA GLN A 10 -15.06 3.30 6.96
C GLN A 10 -13.90 2.43 6.50
N VAL A 11 -12.70 2.98 6.58
CA VAL A 11 -11.44 2.25 6.39
C VAL A 11 -10.71 2.19 7.72
N TRP A 12 -10.38 0.98 8.15
CA TRP A 12 -9.67 0.70 9.39
C TRP A 12 -8.32 0.06 9.11
N ARG A 13 -7.33 0.37 9.93
CA ARG A 13 -6.02 -0.29 9.94
C ARG A 13 -5.91 -1.18 11.17
N TYR A 14 -5.58 -2.44 10.96
CA TYR A 14 -5.22 -3.35 12.05
C TYR A 14 -3.84 -2.98 12.59
N GLU A 15 -3.74 -2.86 13.91
CA GLU A 15 -2.47 -2.63 14.62
C GLU A 15 -1.92 -3.97 15.14
N THR A 16 -2.07 -4.24 16.44
CA THR A 16 -1.67 -5.49 17.10
C THR A 16 -2.75 -5.91 18.11
N ASP A 17 -2.77 -7.19 18.48
CA ASP A 17 -3.58 -7.73 19.58
C ASP A 17 -5.08 -7.37 19.50
N GLY A 18 -5.64 -7.40 18.28
CA GLY A 18 -7.06 -7.08 18.06
C GLY A 18 -7.37 -5.59 18.01
N ALA A 19 -6.38 -4.69 18.17
CA ALA A 19 -6.59 -3.25 18.09
C ALA A 19 -6.69 -2.77 16.63
N TRP A 20 -7.59 -1.81 16.40
CA TRP A 20 -7.82 -1.18 15.10
C TRP A 20 -7.87 0.33 15.22
N THR A 21 -7.28 1.02 14.26
CA THR A 21 -7.35 2.48 14.13
C THR A 21 -8.28 2.85 12.98
N LEU A 22 -9.25 3.73 13.23
CA LEU A 22 -10.06 4.32 12.18
C LEU A 22 -9.20 5.29 11.36
N MET A 23 -9.04 5.00 10.08
CA MET A 23 -8.25 5.84 9.17
C MET A 23 -9.11 6.96 8.58
N ASN A 24 -10.29 6.61 8.07
CA ASN A 24 -11.22 7.57 7.48
C ASN A 24 -12.63 6.99 7.33
N SER A 25 -13.62 7.86 7.19
CA SER A 25 -14.97 7.56 6.68
C SER A 25 -15.07 8.14 5.28
N LEU A 26 -15.14 7.29 4.25
CA LEU A 26 -15.00 7.74 2.85
C LEU A 26 -16.32 8.19 2.23
N ALA A 27 -17.44 7.76 2.80
CA ALA A 27 -18.78 8.17 2.42
C ALA A 27 -19.68 8.21 3.66
N SER A 28 -20.70 9.04 3.59
CA SER A 28 -21.77 9.14 4.59
C SER A 28 -23.06 9.49 3.88
N ARG A 29 -24.19 9.22 4.53
CA ARG A 29 -25.47 9.79 4.11
C ARG A 29 -26.12 10.52 5.29
N PRO A 30 -26.80 11.65 5.06
CA PRO A 30 -27.51 12.36 6.12
C PRO A 30 -28.68 11.55 6.72
N ASP A 31 -29.26 10.63 5.94
CA ASP A 31 -30.37 9.75 6.34
C ASP A 31 -29.90 8.43 6.97
N TYR A 32 -28.63 8.32 7.39
CA TYR A 32 -28.10 7.10 8.01
C TYR A 32 -28.94 6.63 9.19
N SER A 33 -29.36 5.36 9.13
CA SER A 33 -30.01 4.61 10.19
C SER A 33 -29.41 3.22 10.32
N VAL A 34 -29.15 2.79 11.55
CA VAL A 34 -28.60 1.46 11.82
C VAL A 34 -29.59 0.36 11.45
N ASP A 35 -30.89 0.63 11.52
CA ASP A 35 -31.94 -0.36 11.26
C ASP A 35 -32.35 -0.40 9.78
N GLU A 36 -31.83 0.50 8.95
CA GLU A 36 -32.24 0.66 7.55
C GLU A 36 -31.05 0.52 6.60
N THR A 37 -30.87 -0.69 6.06
CA THR A 37 -29.72 -1.03 5.20
C THR A 37 -29.62 -0.17 3.94
N ALA A 38 -30.73 0.42 3.47
CA ALA A 38 -30.73 1.34 2.35
C ALA A 38 -29.95 2.63 2.61
N SER A 39 -29.85 3.04 3.87
CA SER A 39 -29.08 4.22 4.31
C SER A 39 -27.58 3.94 4.49
N TRP A 40 -27.14 2.69 4.31
CA TRP A 40 -25.75 2.27 4.55
C TRP A 40 -24.86 2.52 3.34
N CYS A 41 -23.62 2.93 3.64
CA CYS A 41 -22.52 3.03 2.69
C CYS A 41 -21.47 1.94 2.93
N ARG A 42 -20.78 1.52 1.88
CA ARG A 42 -19.75 0.49 1.94
C ARG A 42 -18.49 0.88 1.19
N VAL A 43 -17.39 0.23 1.57
CA VAL A 43 -16.15 0.15 0.78
C VAL A 43 -16.11 -1.26 0.17
N PRO A 44 -16.67 -1.48 -1.04
CA PRO A 44 -16.84 -2.82 -1.58
C PRO A 44 -15.56 -3.40 -2.17
N THR A 45 -14.58 -2.55 -2.47
CA THR A 45 -13.29 -2.97 -3.04
C THR A 45 -12.17 -2.11 -2.48
N MET A 46 -11.04 -2.77 -2.24
CA MET A 46 -9.77 -2.16 -1.88
C MET A 46 -8.65 -2.86 -2.63
N ALA A 47 -7.69 -2.08 -3.12
CA ALA A 47 -6.53 -2.61 -3.83
C ALA A 47 -5.27 -1.83 -3.46
N ALA A 48 -4.15 -2.53 -3.34
CA ALA A 48 -2.84 -1.89 -3.30
C ALA A 48 -2.29 -1.84 -4.72
N PHE A 49 -1.96 -0.64 -5.20
CA PHE A 49 -1.38 -0.45 -6.54
C PHE A 49 -0.46 0.78 -6.52
N GLN A 50 0.69 0.72 -7.18
CA GLN A 50 1.64 1.84 -7.29
C GLN A 50 1.91 2.55 -5.95
N ASN A 51 2.19 1.76 -4.90
CA ASN A 51 2.46 2.24 -3.53
C ASN A 51 1.29 2.96 -2.84
N ARG A 52 0.06 2.79 -3.32
CA ARG A 52 -1.13 3.44 -2.76
C ARG A 52 -2.21 2.42 -2.47
N LEU A 53 -2.97 2.69 -1.41
CA LEU A 53 -4.19 1.99 -1.10
C LEU A 53 -5.36 2.70 -1.79
N PHE A 54 -6.00 2.03 -2.72
CA PHE A 54 -7.23 2.47 -3.37
C PHE A 54 -8.44 1.89 -2.66
N ALA A 55 -9.47 2.69 -2.47
CA ALA A 55 -10.74 2.28 -1.89
C ALA A 55 -11.88 2.96 -2.66
N ALA A 56 -12.83 2.18 -3.15
CA ALA A 56 -14.03 2.73 -3.79
C ALA A 56 -15.17 2.85 -2.78
N THR A 57 -16.08 3.79 -2.97
CA THR A 57 -17.31 3.92 -2.19
C THR A 57 -18.50 3.40 -2.99
N GLY A 58 -19.43 2.73 -2.31
CA GLY A 58 -20.65 2.24 -2.93
C GLY A 58 -21.82 2.25 -1.96
N SER A 59 -23.03 2.27 -2.50
CA SER A 59 -24.26 2.04 -1.75
C SER A 59 -24.39 0.55 -1.39
N CYS A 60 -25.26 0.27 -0.40
CA CYS A 60 -25.77 -1.08 -0.15
C CYS A 60 -27.06 -1.41 -0.94
N ILE A 61 -27.36 -0.63 -1.99
CA ILE A 61 -28.55 -0.79 -2.85
C ILE A 61 -28.16 -0.72 -4.34
N SER A 62 -28.89 -1.43 -5.20
CA SER A 62 -28.51 -1.63 -6.61
C SER A 62 -28.94 -0.52 -7.58
N ARG A 63 -29.82 0.40 -7.18
CA ARG A 63 -30.38 1.39 -8.11
C ARG A 63 -29.57 2.68 -8.08
N SER A 64 -29.22 3.18 -9.27
CA SER A 64 -28.53 4.45 -9.43
C SER A 64 -29.42 5.68 -9.13
N ILE A 65 -30.74 5.52 -9.06
CA ILE A 65 -31.68 6.62 -8.79
C ILE A 65 -31.76 6.99 -7.30
N ASP A 66 -31.30 6.10 -6.41
CA ASP A 66 -31.24 6.33 -4.97
C ASP A 66 -29.90 7.04 -4.64
N VAL A 67 -29.62 8.09 -5.42
CA VAL A 67 -28.37 8.84 -5.46
C VAL A 67 -28.01 9.33 -4.06
N ASP A 68 -26.72 9.27 -3.75
CA ASP A 68 -26.18 9.90 -2.55
C ASP A 68 -26.32 11.42 -2.63
N PRO A 69 -27.05 12.06 -1.71
CA PRO A 69 -27.17 13.51 -1.70
C PRO A 69 -25.83 14.23 -1.45
N ASP A 70 -24.85 13.56 -0.82
CA ASP A 70 -23.54 14.14 -0.52
C ASP A 70 -22.49 13.88 -1.65
N GLU A 71 -22.91 13.23 -2.74
CA GLU A 71 -22.07 12.84 -3.89
C GLU A 71 -20.80 12.04 -3.54
N THR A 72 -20.76 11.37 -2.38
CA THR A 72 -19.62 10.60 -1.90
C THR A 72 -19.61 9.15 -2.41
N LEU A 73 -20.74 8.63 -2.90
CA LEU A 73 -20.83 7.31 -3.53
C LEU A 73 -20.25 7.27 -4.95
N GLY A 74 -19.73 6.10 -5.37
CA GLY A 74 -19.14 5.91 -6.69
C GLY A 74 -17.77 6.59 -6.87
N ARG A 75 -17.16 7.05 -5.76
CA ARG A 75 -15.85 7.69 -5.75
C ARG A 75 -14.76 6.65 -5.53
N VAL A 76 -13.56 6.95 -6.04
CA VAL A 76 -12.34 6.19 -5.76
C VAL A 76 -11.37 7.09 -5.02
N TYR A 77 -11.04 6.70 -3.79
CA TYR A 77 -10.03 7.36 -2.98
C TYR A 77 -8.72 6.61 -3.06
N SER A 78 -7.62 7.34 -2.89
CA SER A 78 -6.29 6.76 -2.85
C SER A 78 -5.45 7.42 -1.77
N SER A 79 -4.78 6.62 -0.96
CA SER A 79 -3.94 7.07 0.15
C SER A 79 -2.57 6.39 0.09
N GLU A 80 -1.52 7.15 0.36
CA GLU A 80 -0.17 6.63 0.56
C GLU A 80 0.08 6.54 2.08
N LEU A 81 0.41 5.35 2.56
CA LEU A 81 0.55 5.04 3.98
C LEU A 81 1.98 4.61 4.26
N GLY A 82 2.85 5.62 4.38
CA GLY A 82 4.29 5.43 4.36
C GLY A 82 4.82 5.28 2.95
N GLN A 83 6.12 5.47 2.81
CA GLN A 83 6.75 5.51 1.50
C GLN A 83 7.32 4.15 1.12
N VAL A 84 6.89 3.65 -0.04
CA VAL A 84 7.31 2.37 -0.62
C VAL A 84 7.81 2.63 -2.03
N VAL A 85 8.70 1.76 -2.51
CA VAL A 85 9.06 1.65 -3.93
C VAL A 85 8.79 0.21 -4.36
N SER A 86 8.07 0.05 -5.47
CA SER A 86 7.66 -1.24 -6.00
C SER A 86 8.02 -1.37 -7.47
N HIS A 87 8.17 -2.60 -7.93
CA HIS A 87 8.20 -2.95 -9.33
C HIS A 87 6.89 -3.67 -9.64
N ASP A 88 6.01 -3.02 -10.39
CA ASP A 88 4.62 -3.48 -10.59
C ASP A 88 4.44 -4.31 -11.88
N HIS A 89 5.52 -4.93 -12.36
CA HIS A 89 5.50 -5.83 -13.52
C HIS A 89 6.07 -7.20 -13.14
N ASP A 90 5.75 -8.21 -13.95
CA ASP A 90 6.32 -9.54 -13.76
C ASP A 90 7.85 -9.51 -13.99
N ILE A 91 8.60 -10.01 -13.01
CA ILE A 91 10.06 -10.17 -13.09
C ILE A 91 10.48 -11.52 -13.66
N GLY A 92 9.52 -12.39 -13.99
CA GLY A 92 9.73 -13.72 -14.55
C GLY A 92 10.19 -14.75 -13.51
N GLY A 93 10.46 -15.97 -14.00
CA GLY A 93 10.87 -17.12 -13.16
C GLY A 93 12.37 -17.36 -13.04
N ALA A 94 13.20 -16.51 -13.67
CA ALA A 94 14.66 -16.65 -13.63
C ALA A 94 15.26 -15.91 -12.42
N TRP A 95 16.47 -16.32 -12.01
CA TRP A 95 17.24 -15.58 -11.00
C TRP A 95 17.40 -14.12 -11.44
N THR A 96 16.97 -13.22 -10.55
CA THR A 96 16.95 -11.78 -10.80
C THR A 96 17.65 -11.10 -9.64
N HIS A 97 18.64 -10.26 -9.94
CA HIS A 97 19.28 -9.45 -8.92
C HIS A 97 18.39 -8.25 -8.57
N LEU A 98 18.01 -8.13 -7.30
CA LEU A 98 17.25 -7.00 -6.77
C LEU A 98 18.11 -6.18 -5.81
N ALA A 99 18.06 -4.86 -5.94
CA ALA A 99 18.66 -3.96 -4.96
C ALA A 99 17.71 -2.81 -4.64
N ALA A 100 17.47 -2.56 -3.35
CA ALA A 100 16.76 -1.38 -2.87
C ALA A 100 17.77 -0.43 -2.21
N VAL A 101 17.79 0.83 -2.67
CA VAL A 101 18.69 1.86 -2.16
C VAL A 101 17.88 3.03 -1.63
N ARG A 102 18.08 3.36 -0.36
CA ARG A 102 17.60 4.62 0.22
C ARG A 102 18.71 5.65 0.25
N GLN A 103 18.47 6.80 -0.37
CA GLN A 103 19.33 7.98 -0.27
C GLN A 103 18.51 9.17 0.22
N GLY A 104 18.68 9.55 1.48
CA GLY A 104 17.88 10.61 2.11
C GLY A 104 16.39 10.28 2.11
N LYS A 105 15.61 11.04 1.33
CA LYS A 105 14.15 10.93 1.14
C LYS A 105 13.75 10.12 -0.11
N GLU A 106 14.72 9.60 -0.84
CA GLU A 106 14.50 8.88 -2.09
C GLU A 106 14.78 7.39 -1.91
N LEU A 107 13.83 6.55 -2.35
CA LEU A 107 13.98 5.11 -2.50
C LEU A 107 14.15 4.80 -3.98
N ARG A 108 15.09 3.92 -4.31
CA ARG A 108 15.30 3.40 -5.66
C ARG A 108 15.30 1.90 -5.62
N LEU A 109 14.57 1.28 -6.55
CA LEU A 109 14.56 -0.16 -6.76
C LEU A 109 15.24 -0.48 -8.09
N TYR A 110 16.18 -1.42 -8.05
CA TYR A 110 16.93 -1.87 -9.21
C TYR A 110 16.61 -3.33 -9.49
N VAL A 111 16.43 -3.65 -10.77
CA VAL A 111 16.23 -5.00 -11.30
C VAL A 111 17.36 -5.26 -12.28
N ASN A 112 18.17 -6.29 -12.03
CA ASN A 112 19.37 -6.62 -12.84
C ASN A 112 20.29 -5.41 -13.06
N GLY A 113 20.44 -4.56 -12.03
CA GLY A 113 21.30 -3.38 -12.06
C GLY A 113 20.68 -2.15 -12.75
N ALA A 114 19.55 -2.29 -13.45
CA ALA A 114 18.81 -1.18 -14.05
C ALA A 114 17.86 -0.56 -13.01
N CYS A 115 17.85 0.78 -12.93
CA CYS A 115 16.90 1.49 -12.05
C CYS A 115 15.49 1.30 -12.61
N SER A 116 14.65 0.59 -11.86
CA SER A 116 13.31 0.27 -12.30
C SER A 116 12.25 1.20 -11.74
N ALA A 117 12.42 1.67 -10.51
CA ALA A 117 11.43 2.51 -9.86
C ALA A 117 12.09 3.46 -8.87
N VAL A 118 11.48 4.64 -8.72
CA VAL A 118 11.91 5.68 -7.78
C VAL A 118 10.68 6.16 -7.02
N SER A 119 10.84 6.31 -5.72
CA SER A 119 9.84 6.92 -4.84
C SER A 119 10.50 8.04 -4.03
N LYS A 120 9.85 9.20 -3.87
CA LYS A 120 10.37 10.34 -3.10
C LYS A 120 9.37 10.78 -2.04
N SER A 121 9.83 11.00 -0.80
CA SER A 121 8.93 11.49 0.26
C SER A 121 8.44 12.89 -0.11
N PRO A 122 7.18 13.24 0.17
CA PRO A 122 6.72 14.62 0.04
C PRO A 122 7.51 15.58 0.94
N ALA A 123 7.49 16.87 0.60
CA ALA A 123 8.16 17.91 1.39
C ALA A 123 7.65 17.92 2.83
N GLY A 124 8.54 18.12 3.81
CA GLY A 124 8.18 18.09 5.24
C GLY A 124 8.08 16.69 5.85
N HIS A 125 7.99 15.61 5.06
CA HIS A 125 7.96 14.25 5.58
C HIS A 125 9.37 13.71 5.80
N THR A 126 9.56 12.95 6.88
CA THR A 126 10.78 12.19 7.15
C THR A 126 10.43 10.72 7.33
N PHE A 127 11.37 9.84 7.01
CA PHE A 127 11.23 8.43 7.32
C PHE A 127 11.44 8.22 8.82
N ASP A 128 10.36 7.96 9.55
CA ASP A 128 10.48 7.31 10.85
C ASP A 128 10.71 5.81 10.61
N LEU A 129 11.93 5.36 10.90
CA LEU A 129 12.29 3.94 10.81
C LEU A 129 12.18 3.23 12.16
N THR A 130 11.81 3.95 13.22
CA THR A 130 11.68 3.39 14.56
C THR A 130 10.54 2.40 14.56
N ASN A 131 10.85 1.12 14.70
CA ASN A 131 9.84 0.08 14.80
C ASN A 131 10.37 -1.04 15.70
N ALA A 132 9.46 -1.67 16.44
CA ALA A 132 9.77 -2.80 17.32
C ALA A 132 9.63 -4.15 16.59
N GLN A 133 9.33 -4.14 15.30
CA GLN A 133 9.09 -5.36 14.52
C GLN A 133 10.42 -5.92 13.99
N PRO A 134 10.55 -7.25 13.86
CA PRO A 134 11.73 -7.85 13.26
C PRO A 134 11.80 -7.49 11.77
N LEU A 135 13.03 -7.38 11.24
CA LEU A 135 13.25 -7.32 9.80
C LEU A 135 12.88 -8.67 9.18
N THR A 136 11.87 -8.69 8.32
CA THR A 136 11.48 -9.87 7.54
C THR A 136 11.91 -9.73 6.09
N ILE A 137 12.40 -10.81 5.50
CA ILE A 137 12.74 -10.90 4.07
C ILE A 137 11.85 -11.98 3.45
N GLY A 138 11.24 -11.69 2.30
CA GLY A 138 10.32 -12.64 1.65
C GLY A 138 8.96 -12.79 2.33
N SER A 139 8.59 -11.88 3.23
CA SER A 139 7.26 -11.86 3.86
C SER A 139 6.75 -10.43 3.98
N GLY A 140 5.45 -10.23 3.78
CA GLY A 140 4.83 -8.91 3.87
C GLY A 140 3.30 -8.99 4.00
N ALA A 141 2.67 -7.81 4.10
CA ALA A 141 1.23 -7.70 4.35
C ALA A 141 0.33 -8.31 3.27
N GLN A 142 0.85 -8.51 2.06
CA GLN A 142 0.13 -9.11 0.93
C GLN A 142 0.41 -10.61 0.74
N GLY A 143 1.25 -11.20 1.59
CA GLY A 143 1.63 -12.60 1.53
C GLY A 143 3.14 -12.82 1.65
N SER A 144 3.53 -14.08 1.53
CA SER A 144 4.93 -14.51 1.55
C SER A 144 5.43 -14.82 0.14
N PHE A 145 6.71 -14.56 -0.09
CA PHE A 145 7.38 -14.89 -1.33
C PHE A 145 7.56 -16.41 -1.46
N ALA A 146 7.01 -16.98 -2.52
CA ALA A 146 7.13 -18.39 -2.85
C ALA A 146 8.26 -18.59 -3.88
N GLY A 147 9.50 -18.62 -3.42
CA GLY A 147 10.67 -18.77 -4.28
C GLY A 147 11.97 -18.94 -3.50
N CYS A 148 13.10 -18.81 -4.20
CA CYS A 148 14.43 -18.89 -3.60
C CYS A 148 15.05 -17.50 -3.47
N ILE A 149 15.77 -17.26 -2.38
CA ILE A 149 16.56 -16.04 -2.14
C ILE A 149 17.99 -16.47 -1.87
N ALA A 150 18.95 -15.83 -2.54
CA ALA A 150 20.38 -16.07 -2.38
C ALA A 150 21.13 -14.74 -2.22
N ASP A 151 22.35 -14.80 -1.66
CA ASP A 151 23.26 -13.66 -1.55
C ASP A 151 22.67 -12.38 -0.91
N LEU A 152 21.85 -12.55 0.14
CA LEU A 152 21.29 -11.42 0.88
C LEU A 152 22.42 -10.57 1.51
N ARG A 153 22.46 -9.28 1.18
CA ARG A 153 23.44 -8.32 1.69
C ARG A 153 22.73 -7.07 2.21
N LEU A 154 23.19 -6.57 3.35
CA LEU A 154 22.74 -5.31 3.94
C LEU A 154 23.92 -4.35 4.06
N TYR A 155 23.70 -3.09 3.69
CA TYR A 155 24.73 -2.06 3.70
C TYR A 155 24.33 -0.90 4.59
N ARG A 156 25.32 -0.34 5.31
CA ARG A 156 25.15 0.91 6.02
C ARG A 156 25.32 2.07 5.02
N GLY A 157 24.21 2.60 4.53
CA GLY A 157 24.17 3.76 3.65
C GLY A 157 23.77 3.42 2.21
N ALA A 158 23.65 4.48 1.39
CA ALA A 158 23.24 4.35 0.01
C ALA A 158 24.37 3.76 -0.84
N LEU A 159 24.12 2.62 -1.48
CA LEU A 159 25.08 2.02 -2.40
C LEU A 159 25.14 2.85 -3.71
N PRO A 160 26.33 3.23 -4.21
CA PRO A 160 26.45 3.91 -5.50
C PRO A 160 25.90 3.07 -6.65
N VAL A 161 25.33 3.71 -7.67
CA VAL A 161 24.72 3.03 -8.83
C VAL A 161 25.70 2.05 -9.50
N GLU A 162 26.97 2.44 -9.65
CA GLU A 162 27.98 1.56 -10.24
C GLU A 162 28.20 0.29 -9.42
N ARG A 163 28.15 0.39 -8.09
CA ARG A 163 28.25 -0.78 -7.22
C ARG A 163 27.03 -1.70 -7.36
N VAL A 164 25.82 -1.14 -7.49
CA VAL A 164 24.59 -1.91 -7.76
C VAL A 164 24.69 -2.68 -9.07
N LYS A 165 25.24 -2.06 -10.14
CA LYS A 165 25.46 -2.73 -11.43
C LYS A 165 26.48 -3.85 -11.32
N THR A 166 27.59 -3.62 -10.62
CA THR A 166 28.63 -4.66 -10.46
C THR A 166 28.15 -5.86 -9.68
N THR A 167 27.26 -5.69 -8.70
CA THR A 167 26.70 -6.84 -7.95
C THR A 167 25.59 -7.57 -8.71
N ALA A 168 25.02 -6.94 -9.75
CA ALA A 168 24.01 -7.56 -10.60
C ALA A 168 24.57 -8.55 -11.62
N HIS A 169 25.88 -8.48 -11.88
CA HIS A 169 26.58 -9.39 -12.78
C HIS A 169 27.41 -10.34 -11.89
N PRO A 170 27.10 -11.64 -11.84
CA PRO A 170 27.94 -12.61 -11.11
C PRO A 170 29.34 -12.73 -11.73
#